data_AF-A0A1N7IZT7-F1
#
_entry.id   AF-A0A1N7IZT7-F1
#
_cell.length_a   1.000
_cell.length_b   1.000
_cell.length_c   1.000
_cell.angle_alpha   90.00
_cell.angle_beta   90.00
_cell.angle_gamma   90.00
#
_symmetry.space_group_name_H-M   'P 1'
#
loop_
_entity.id
_entity.type
_entity.pdbx_description
1 polymer ?
#
loop_
_entity_poly.entity_id
_entity_poly.type
_entity_poly.pdbx_seq_one_letter_code
_entity_poly.pdbx_strand_id
1 'polypeptide(L)'
;MAEPSIVSQGLELMIFGMGVVFVFLTMLVFVTGAMSRIVNKIAPEVEVPAAKPAPAPQTTGVDPQLLKVLSAAVKEHRARQK
;
A
#
# COMPACT_ATOMS: atom_id res chain seq x y z
N MET A 1 26.66 -47.37 -25.63
CA MET A 1 26.03 -46.88 -24.39
C MET A 1 26.67 -45.53 -24.11
N ALA A 2 25.95 -44.43 -24.37
CA ALA A 2 26.51 -43.09 -24.21
C ALA A 2 26.44 -42.73 -22.73
N GLU A 3 27.60 -42.62 -22.08
CA GLU A 3 27.70 -42.15 -20.69
C GLU A 3 27.17 -40.70 -20.64
N PRO A 4 26.13 -40.41 -19.85
CA PRO A 4 25.64 -39.04 -19.72
C PRO A 4 26.76 -38.19 -19.12
N SER A 5 27.12 -37.11 -19.82
CA SER A 5 28.08 -36.12 -19.33
C SER A 5 27.66 -35.63 -17.93
N ILE A 6 28.62 -35.45 -17.02
CA ILE A 6 28.40 -34.89 -15.67
C ILE A 6 27.63 -33.56 -15.73
N VAL A 7 27.80 -32.79 -16.81
CA VAL A 7 27.06 -31.56 -17.05
C VAL A 7 25.56 -31.83 -17.25
N SER A 8 25.20 -32.91 -17.95
CA SER A 8 23.80 -33.36 -18.13
C SER A 8 23.17 -33.76 -16.81
N GLN A 9 23.89 -34.52 -15.98
CA GLN A 9 23.41 -34.91 -14.64
C GLN A 9 23.25 -33.70 -13.71
N GLY A 10 24.19 -32.74 -13.75
CA GLY A 10 24.08 -31.49 -13.01
C GLY A 10 22.88 -30.64 -13.45
N LEU A 11 22.61 -30.59 -14.76
CA LEU A 11 21.48 -29.88 -15.33
C LEU A 11 20.14 -30.52 -14.92
N GLU A 12 20.04 -31.86 -14.98
CA GLU A 12 18.88 -32.61 -14.51
C GLU A 12 18.63 -32.37 -13.01
N LEU A 13 19.68 -32.39 -12.19
CA LEU A 13 19.59 -32.12 -10.75
C LEU A 13 19.13 -30.69 -10.47
N MET A 14 19.62 -29.70 -11.22
CA MET A 14 19.21 -28.30 -11.07
C MET A 14 17.73 -28.13 -11.44
N ILE A 15 17.28 -28.69 -12.56
CA ILE A 15 15.87 -28.62 -12.98
C ILE A 15 14.98 -29.30 -11.95
N PHE A 16 15.38 -30.47 -11.45
CA PHE A 16 14.62 -31.20 -10.45
C PHE A 16 14.56 -30.44 -9.12
N GLY A 17 15.72 -30.00 -8.60
CA GLY A 17 15.80 -29.26 -7.34
C GLY A 17 15.05 -27.93 -7.39
N MET A 18 15.26 -27.15 -8.44
CA MET A 18 14.57 -25.88 -8.64
C MET A 18 13.06 -26.07 -8.89
N GLY A 19 12.67 -27.14 -9.59
CA GLY A 19 11.27 -27.50 -9.83
C GLY A 19 10.54 -27.88 -8.55
N VAL A 20 11.13 -28.73 -7.70
CA VAL A 20 10.53 -29.13 -6.42
C VAL A 20 10.38 -27.92 -5.50
N VAL A 21 11.39 -27.05 -5.41
CA VAL A 21 11.30 -25.82 -4.63
C VAL A 21 10.21 -24.90 -5.18
N PHE A 22 10.13 -24.71 -6.49
CA PHE A 22 9.10 -23.89 -7.12
C PHE A 22 7.68 -24.41 -6.83
N VAL A 23 7.46 -25.71 -6.97
CA VAL A 23 6.18 -26.36 -6.64
C VAL A 23 5.84 -26.17 -5.17
N PHE A 24 6.83 -26.38 -4.28
CA PHE A 24 6.65 -26.21 -2.84
C PHE A 24 6.27 -24.78 -2.48
N LEU A 25 7.00 -23.78 -3.00
CA LEU A 25 6.69 -22.37 -2.76
C LEU A 25 5.31 -21.99 -3.34
N THR A 26 4.98 -22.47 -4.54
CA THR A 26 3.66 -22.26 -5.14
C THR A 26 2.55 -22.81 -4.24
N MET A 27 2.71 -24.03 -3.75
CA MET A 27 1.79 -24.66 -2.78
C MET A 27 1.66 -23.81 -1.51
N LEU A 28 2.78 -23.31 -0.96
CA LEU A 28 2.79 -22.43 0.21
C LEU A 28 2.03 -21.12 -0.04
N VAL A 29 2.17 -20.52 -1.23
CA VAL A 29 1.42 -19.31 -1.60
C VAL A 29 -0.07 -19.60 -1.67
N PHE A 30 -0.49 -20.74 -2.22
CA PHE A 30 -1.90 -21.14 -2.21
C PHE A 30 -2.45 -21.33 -0.79
N VAL A 31 -1.69 -22.01 0.08
CA VAL A 31 -2.10 -22.25 1.48
C VAL A 31 -2.20 -20.93 2.25
N THR A 32 -1.19 -20.06 2.15
CA THR A 32 -1.20 -18.75 2.82
C THR A 32 -2.29 -17.84 2.26
N GLY A 33 -2.55 -17.89 0.94
CA GLY A 33 -3.68 -17.19 0.32
C GLY A 33 -5.04 -17.72 0.77
N ALA A 34 -5.19 -19.04 0.93
CA ALA A 34 -6.39 -19.65 1.49
C ALA A 34 -6.58 -19.22 2.95
N MET A 35 -5.52 -19.23 3.74
CA MET A 35 -5.54 -18.73 5.12
C MET A 35 -5.96 -17.25 5.16
N SER A 36 -5.39 -16.40 4.29
CA SER A 36 -5.78 -15.00 4.18
C SER A 36 -7.26 -14.82 3.83
N ARG A 37 -7.80 -15.61 2.89
CA ARG A 37 -9.25 -15.60 2.58
C ARG A 37 -10.11 -16.06 3.75
N ILE A 38 -9.71 -17.12 4.44
CA ILE A 38 -10.45 -17.66 5.58
C ILE A 38 -10.45 -16.65 6.71
N VAL A 39 -9.31 -16.03 7.02
CA VAL A 39 -9.18 -14.99 8.04
C VAL A 39 -10.07 -13.80 7.71
N ASN A 40 -9.99 -13.24 6.50
CA ASN A 40 -10.84 -12.12 6.07
C ASN A 40 -12.35 -12.45 6.10
N LYS A 41 -12.72 -13.73 5.95
CA LYS A 41 -14.12 -14.16 5.94
C LYS A 41 -14.65 -14.48 7.35
N ILE A 42 -13.82 -14.96 8.26
CA ILE A 42 -14.19 -15.33 9.65
C ILE A 42 -14.07 -14.12 10.58
N ALA A 43 -13.03 -13.31 10.40
CA ALA A 43 -12.87 -12.01 11.03
C ALA A 43 -12.83 -10.98 9.90
N PRO A 44 -13.99 -10.59 9.33
CA PRO A 44 -14.03 -9.40 8.50
C PRO A 44 -13.47 -8.28 9.35
N GLU A 45 -12.25 -7.87 9.02
CA GLU A 45 -11.66 -6.66 9.56
C GLU A 45 -12.68 -5.59 9.23
N VAL A 46 -13.38 -5.10 10.25
CA VAL A 46 -14.31 -3.98 10.11
C VAL A 46 -13.47 -2.95 9.40
N GLU A 47 -13.81 -2.70 8.13
CA GLU A 47 -13.21 -1.62 7.36
C GLU A 47 -13.43 -0.40 8.22
N VAL A 48 -12.42 -0.02 9.01
CA VAL A 48 -12.40 1.27 9.66
C VAL A 48 -12.46 2.18 8.46
N PRO A 49 -13.59 2.88 8.22
CA PRO A 49 -13.76 3.60 6.98
C PRO A 49 -12.53 4.48 6.88
N ALA A 50 -11.74 4.31 5.80
CA ALA A 50 -10.50 5.06 5.60
C ALA A 50 -10.81 6.50 6.03
N ALA A 51 -10.20 6.92 7.14
CA ALA A 51 -10.72 8.03 7.93
C ALA A 51 -11.03 9.18 6.97
N LYS A 52 -12.34 9.49 6.83
CA LYS A 52 -12.78 10.61 6.00
C LYS A 52 -11.87 11.78 6.36
N PRO A 53 -11.23 12.45 5.38
CA PRO A 53 -10.29 13.54 5.69
C PRO A 53 -10.94 14.41 6.75
N ALA A 54 -10.28 14.49 7.92
CA ALA A 54 -10.83 15.21 9.06
C ALA A 54 -11.24 16.61 8.55
N PRO A 55 -12.46 17.10 8.86
CA PRO A 55 -12.78 18.48 8.57
C PRO A 55 -11.65 19.35 9.12
N ALA A 56 -11.07 20.19 8.25
CA ALA A 56 -10.01 21.10 8.65
C ALA A 56 -10.39 21.78 9.97
N PRO A 57 -9.46 21.96 10.93
CA PRO A 57 -9.77 22.54 12.23
C PRO A 57 -10.58 23.82 12.02
N GLN A 58 -11.85 23.80 12.44
CA GLN A 58 -12.63 25.02 12.50
C GLN A 58 -11.91 25.91 13.51
N THR A 59 -11.31 26.98 13.01
CA THR A 59 -10.54 27.94 13.79
C THR A 59 -11.47 28.57 14.82
N THR A 60 -11.55 27.97 16.02
CA THR A 60 -12.48 28.33 17.09
C THR A 60 -11.92 29.55 17.84
N GLY A 61 -11.82 30.68 17.14
CA GLY A 61 -11.24 31.89 17.73
C GLY A 61 -10.85 32.99 16.76
N VAL A 62 -11.17 32.87 15.47
CA VAL A 62 -10.93 33.98 14.56
C VAL A 62 -12.20 34.84 14.51
N ASP A 63 -12.15 35.96 15.20
CA ASP A 63 -13.19 36.98 15.18
C ASP A 63 -13.51 37.37 13.73
N PRO A 64 -14.77 37.23 13.27
CA PRO A 64 -15.21 37.63 11.94
C PRO A 64 -14.84 39.08 11.59
N GLN A 65 -14.74 39.96 12.58
CA GLN A 65 -14.31 41.34 12.41
C GLN A 65 -12.82 41.41 12.05
N LEU A 66 -11.96 40.63 12.70
CA LEU A 66 -10.53 40.56 12.38
C LEU A 66 -10.31 40.02 10.96
N LEU A 67 -11.07 39.03 10.52
CA LEU A 67 -11.00 38.53 9.13
C LEU A 67 -11.36 39.62 8.11
N LYS A 68 -12.41 40.41 8.37
CA LYS A 68 -12.81 41.51 7.49
C LYS A 68 -11.71 42.57 7.40
N VAL A 69 -11.15 43.00 8.53
CA VAL A 69 -10.07 43.99 8.54
C VAL A 69 -8.82 43.46 7.84
N LEU A 70 -8.42 42.21 8.10
CA LEU A 70 -7.26 41.60 7.46
C LEU A 70 -7.45 41.48 5.94
N SER A 71 -8.66 41.10 5.49
CA SER A 71 -8.98 41.00 4.07
C SER A 71 -8.95 42.37 3.36
N ALA A 72 -9.42 43.42 4.01
CA ALA A 72 -9.35 44.79 3.50
C ALA A 72 -7.90 45.28 3.44
N ALA A 73 -7.12 45.05 4.49
CA ALA A 73 -5.70 45.42 4.54
C ALA A 73 -4.87 44.72 3.46
N VAL A 74 -5.08 43.42 3.23
CA VAL A 74 -4.40 42.67 2.16
C VAL A 74 -4.79 43.19 0.78
N LYS A 75 -6.07 43.53 0.57
CA LYS A 75 -6.54 44.09 -0.70
C LYS A 75 -5.92 45.47 -0.97
N GLU A 76 -5.87 46.33 0.04
CA GLU A 76 -5.23 47.66 0.00
C GLU A 76 -3.73 47.52 -0.32
N HIS A 77 -3.01 46.64 0.39
CA HIS A 77 -1.58 46.41 0.17
C HIS A 77 -1.30 45.92 -1.25
N ARG A 78 -2.11 44.99 -1.76
CA ARG A 78 -1.96 44.49 -3.13
C ARG A 78 -2.31 45.54 -4.19
N ALA A 79 -3.26 46.42 -3.91
CA ALA A 79 -3.57 47.56 -4.78
C ALA A 79 -2.46 48.62 -4.77
N ARG A 80 -1.76 48.78 -3.64
CA ARG A 80 -0.65 49.72 -3.45
C ARG A 80 0.70 49.18 -3.95
N GLN A 81 0.83 47.87 -4.13
CA GLN A 81 1.99 47.21 -4.75
C GLN A 81 1.83 46.99 -6.26
N LYS A 82 0.77 47.54 -6.86
CA LYS A 82 0.64 47.74 -8.31
C LYS A 82 0.80 49.21 -8.64
#